data_AF-A0A925GF69-F1
#
_entry.id   AF-A0A925GF69-F1
#
_cell.length_a   1.000
_cell.length_b   1.000
_cell.length_c   1.000
_cell.angle_alpha   90.00
_cell.angle_beta   90.00
_cell.angle_gamma   90.00
#
_symmetry.space_group_name_H-M   'P 1'
#
loop_
_entity.id
_entity.type
_entity.pdbx_description
1 polymer ?
#
loop_
_entity_poly.entity_id
_entity_poly.type
_entity_poly.pdbx_seq_one_letter_code
_entity_poly.pdbx_strand_id
1 'polypeptide(L)'
;MTTTPSLPADATAERIVRHFQAVGFPGITEALLVRIRLKKGDRMAVDAAFDFAVERQLAPPMQEFFQIQPYGFFSGIRTFADAKAVFASDFGRALRVELPSIYFDAAPVLVDDALATDTKYDAMLKLSDNTDGYAVAVLLNDPNSSFFEYLNAQTGYDWKEITADMDAAVKSLVSDVDLI
;
A
#
# COMPACT_ATOMS: atom_id res chain seq x y z
N MET A 1 -17.28 -0.58 -26.61
CA MET A 1 -16.40 -1.38 -25.73
C MET A 1 -15.88 -0.41 -24.69
N THR A 2 -16.44 -0.44 -23.49
CA THR A 2 -15.98 0.39 -22.37
C THR A 2 -14.70 -0.24 -21.84
N THR A 3 -13.56 0.31 -22.23
CA THR A 3 -12.28 0.01 -21.59
C THR A 3 -12.40 0.45 -20.13
N THR A 4 -12.54 -0.52 -19.22
CA THR A 4 -12.35 -0.29 -17.79
C THR A 4 -10.94 0.30 -17.65
N PRO A 5 -10.76 1.49 -17.04
CA PRO A 5 -9.42 2.07 -16.95
C PRO A 5 -8.58 1.15 -16.06
N SER A 6 -7.67 0.39 -16.69
CA SER A 6 -6.65 -0.37 -16.01
C SER A 6 -5.70 0.60 -15.32
N LEU A 7 -5.39 0.37 -14.06
CA LEU A 7 -4.39 1.20 -13.40
C LEU A 7 -3.00 0.82 -13.92
N PRO A 8 -2.05 1.76 -13.86
CA PRO A 8 -0.74 1.54 -14.45
C PRO A 8 0.04 0.35 -13.87
N ALA A 9 -0.22 -0.05 -12.63
CA ALA A 9 0.46 -1.15 -11.95
C ALA A 9 -0.44 -2.36 -11.65
N ASP A 10 -1.52 -2.58 -12.41
CA ASP A 10 -2.40 -3.77 -12.24
C ASP A 10 -1.63 -5.08 -12.42
N ALA A 11 -0.75 -5.17 -13.43
CA ALA A 11 0.06 -6.35 -13.67
C ALA A 11 1.03 -6.64 -12.50
N THR A 12 1.54 -5.58 -11.86
CA THR A 12 2.36 -5.69 -10.65
C THR A 12 1.53 -6.21 -9.47
N ALA A 13 0.34 -5.65 -9.27
CA ALA A 13 -0.57 -6.09 -8.22
C ALA A 13 -0.89 -7.59 -8.36
N GLU A 14 -1.13 -8.05 -9.60
CA GLU A 14 -1.33 -9.47 -9.87
C GLU A 14 -0.09 -10.29 -9.51
N ARG A 15 1.11 -9.90 -9.99
CA ARG A 15 2.35 -10.63 -9.70
C ARG A 15 2.60 -10.78 -8.20
N ILE A 16 2.34 -9.75 -7.40
CA ILE A 16 2.46 -9.79 -5.95
C ILE A 16 1.53 -10.85 -5.35
N VAL A 17 0.25 -10.83 -5.73
CA VAL A 17 -0.71 -11.83 -5.25
C VAL A 17 -0.28 -13.25 -5.67
N ARG A 18 0.08 -13.45 -6.94
CA ARG A 18 0.52 -14.75 -7.45
C ARG A 18 1.77 -15.27 -6.76
N HIS A 19 2.73 -14.39 -6.47
CA HIS A 19 3.94 -14.74 -5.75
C HIS A 19 3.60 -15.26 -4.35
N PHE A 20 2.81 -14.51 -3.58
CA PHE A 20 2.44 -14.91 -2.22
C PHE A 20 1.61 -16.19 -2.18
N GLN A 21 0.71 -16.39 -3.15
CA GLN A 21 0.01 -17.65 -3.32
C GLN A 21 0.96 -18.83 -3.57
N ALA A 22 1.99 -18.63 -4.41
CA ALA A 22 2.96 -19.68 -4.76
C ALA A 22 3.89 -20.06 -3.60
N VAL A 23 4.22 -19.11 -2.70
CA VAL A 23 5.07 -19.37 -1.53
C VAL A 23 4.30 -19.86 -0.30
N GLY A 24 2.98 -20.08 -0.42
CA GLY A 24 2.18 -20.74 0.61
C GLY A 24 1.14 -19.87 1.32
N PHE A 25 0.83 -18.67 0.80
CA PHE A 25 -0.21 -17.78 1.34
C PHE A 25 -1.41 -17.67 0.40
N PRO A 26 -2.21 -18.74 0.21
CA PRO A 26 -3.34 -18.74 -0.72
C PRO A 26 -4.48 -17.80 -0.33
N GLY A 27 -4.55 -17.34 0.93
CA GLY A 27 -5.56 -16.38 1.40
C GLY A 27 -5.36 -14.95 0.86
N ILE A 28 -4.14 -14.62 0.44
CA ILE A 28 -3.85 -13.37 -0.26
C ILE A 28 -4.42 -13.51 -1.68
N THR A 29 -5.48 -12.77 -1.97
CA THR A 29 -6.25 -12.84 -3.23
C THR A 29 -6.42 -11.48 -3.88
N GLU A 30 -6.01 -10.42 -3.19
CA GLU A 30 -6.16 -9.04 -3.57
C GLU A 30 -4.95 -8.21 -3.11
N ALA A 31 -4.47 -7.36 -4.01
CA ALA A 31 -3.45 -6.37 -3.71
C ALA A 31 -3.86 -5.02 -4.30
N LEU A 32 -3.70 -3.96 -3.50
CA LEU A 32 -3.90 -2.59 -3.92
C LEU A 32 -2.64 -1.77 -3.68
N LEU A 33 -2.07 -1.26 -4.75
CA LEU A 33 -0.91 -0.38 -4.73
C LEU A 33 -1.39 1.06 -4.68
N VAL A 34 -0.87 1.82 -3.73
CA VAL A 34 -1.16 3.24 -3.57
C VAL A 34 0.12 4.07 -3.60
N ARG A 35 0.06 5.22 -4.28
CA ARG A 35 1.06 6.27 -4.19
C ARG A 35 0.65 7.23 -3.08
N ILE A 36 1.55 7.47 -2.14
CA ILE A 36 1.35 8.35 -0.99
C ILE A 36 2.28 9.53 -1.16
N ARG A 37 1.71 10.73 -1.30
CA ARG A 37 2.46 11.98 -1.37
C ARG A 37 2.19 12.83 -0.14
N LEU A 38 3.21 13.44 0.42
CA LEU A 38 3.05 14.42 1.48
C LEU A 38 2.52 15.75 0.91
N LYS A 39 1.41 16.24 1.47
CA LYS A 39 0.78 17.51 1.11
C LYS A 39 1.39 18.67 1.89
N LYS A 40 1.64 18.47 3.18
CA LYS A 40 2.16 19.50 4.09
C LYS A 40 2.78 18.89 5.35
N GLY A 41 3.52 19.70 6.09
CA GLY A 41 4.15 19.31 7.36
C GLY A 41 5.50 18.62 7.16
N ASP A 42 6.22 18.42 8.26
CA ASP A 42 7.39 17.55 8.36
C ASP A 42 7.04 16.32 9.22
N ARG A 43 7.99 15.40 9.38
CA ARG A 43 7.78 14.18 10.19
C ARG A 43 7.26 14.50 11.59
N MET A 44 7.86 15.48 12.27
CA MET A 44 7.49 15.84 13.64
C MET A 44 6.04 16.37 13.72
N ALA A 45 5.66 17.26 12.81
CA ALA A 45 4.31 17.82 12.78
C ALA A 45 3.24 16.76 12.42
N VAL A 46 3.57 15.86 11.49
CA VAL A 46 2.69 14.76 11.10
C VAL A 46 2.50 13.79 12.26
N ASP A 47 3.59 13.32 12.87
CA ASP A 47 3.54 12.38 13.99
C ASP A 47 2.72 12.96 15.15
N ALA A 48 2.98 14.21 15.54
CA ALA A 48 2.25 14.86 16.61
C ALA A 48 0.73 14.93 16.34
N ALA A 49 0.32 15.16 15.09
CA ALA A 49 -1.09 15.19 14.72
C ALA A 49 -1.74 13.79 14.75
N PHE A 50 -0.98 12.75 14.36
CA PHE A 50 -1.44 11.37 14.38
C PHE A 50 -1.53 10.84 15.81
N ASP A 51 -0.50 11.07 16.64
CA ASP A 51 -0.47 10.73 18.05
C ASP A 51 -1.62 11.39 18.80
N PHE A 52 -1.86 12.68 18.58
CA PHE A 52 -3.00 13.39 19.16
C PHE A 52 -4.34 12.75 18.78
N ALA A 53 -4.50 12.34 17.52
CA ALA A 53 -5.72 11.65 17.08
C ALA A 53 -5.86 10.28 17.77
N VAL A 54 -4.77 9.53 17.93
CA VAL A 54 -4.76 8.24 18.64
C VAL A 54 -5.16 8.41 20.10
N GLU A 55 -4.53 9.35 20.81
CA GLU A 55 -4.81 9.66 22.23
C GLU A 55 -6.28 10.07 22.46
N ARG A 56 -6.85 10.82 21.51
CA ARG A 56 -8.24 11.28 21.57
C ARG A 56 -9.25 10.30 20.99
N GLN A 57 -8.81 9.12 20.56
CA GLN A 57 -9.64 8.11 19.89
C GLN A 57 -10.38 8.69 18.66
N LEU A 58 -9.74 9.64 17.96
CA LEU A 58 -10.23 10.24 16.73
C LEU A 58 -9.67 9.49 15.51
N ALA A 59 -10.26 9.76 14.34
CA ALA A 59 -9.73 9.27 13.08
C ALA A 59 -8.42 10.00 12.74
N PRO A 60 -7.34 9.28 12.34
CA PRO A 60 -6.09 9.91 11.92
C PRO A 60 -6.31 10.89 10.75
N PRO A 61 -5.67 12.07 10.76
CA PRO A 61 -5.89 13.14 9.77
C PRO A 61 -5.20 12.86 8.42
N MET A 62 -5.41 11.68 7.84
CA MET A 62 -4.69 11.23 6.64
C MET A 62 -4.82 12.19 5.47
N GLN A 63 -6.04 12.61 5.13
CA GLN A 63 -6.29 13.46 3.95
C GLN A 63 -5.79 14.90 4.13
N GLU A 64 -5.52 15.30 5.37
CA GLU A 64 -4.94 16.60 5.68
C GLU A 64 -3.45 16.65 5.32
N PHE A 65 -2.71 15.59 5.66
CA PHE A 65 -1.26 15.52 5.48
C PHE A 65 -0.83 14.76 4.23
N PHE A 66 -1.62 13.81 3.76
CA PHE A 66 -1.28 12.91 2.66
C PHE A 66 -2.29 12.96 1.54
N GLN A 67 -1.78 12.78 0.32
CA GLN A 67 -2.54 12.46 -0.87
C GLN A 67 -2.29 10.99 -1.19
N ILE A 68 -3.32 10.16 -1.10
CA ILE A 68 -3.27 8.72 -1.39
C ILE A 68 -3.98 8.47 -2.71
N GLN A 69 -3.29 7.89 -3.68
CA GLN A 69 -3.82 7.61 -5.01
C GLN A 69 -3.63 6.14 -5.36
N PRO A 70 -4.72 5.40 -5.70
CA PRO A 70 -4.59 4.08 -6.29
C PRO A 70 -3.75 4.11 -7.56
N TYR A 71 -2.85 3.14 -7.68
CA TYR A 71 -1.87 3.06 -8.76
C TYR A 71 -1.80 1.66 -9.39
N GLY A 72 -2.19 0.61 -8.68
CA GLY A 72 -2.35 -0.74 -9.21
C GLY A 72 -3.35 -1.50 -8.38
N PHE A 73 -4.18 -2.34 -9.00
CA PHE A 73 -5.15 -3.17 -8.30
C PHE A 73 -5.28 -4.52 -8.98
N PHE A 74 -5.27 -5.58 -8.16
CA PHE A 74 -5.63 -6.90 -8.60
C PHE A 74 -6.48 -7.56 -7.53
N SER A 75 -7.55 -8.23 -7.94
CA SER A 75 -8.40 -9.02 -7.06
C SER A 75 -8.99 -10.19 -7.84
N GLY A 76 -9.03 -11.36 -7.21
CA GLY A 76 -9.77 -12.51 -7.73
C GLY A 76 -11.29 -12.42 -7.50
N ILE A 77 -11.78 -11.41 -6.77
CA ILE A 77 -13.12 -11.42 -6.16
C ILE A 77 -13.96 -10.20 -6.57
N ARG A 78 -13.35 -9.02 -6.76
CA ARG A 78 -14.09 -7.78 -7.06
C ARG A 78 -13.36 -6.89 -8.07
N THR A 79 -14.04 -5.90 -8.60
CA THR A 79 -13.44 -4.94 -9.54
C THR A 79 -12.75 -3.79 -8.81
N PHE A 80 -11.85 -3.08 -9.50
CA PHE A 80 -11.25 -1.86 -8.95
C PHE A 80 -12.31 -0.80 -8.62
N ALA A 81 -13.38 -0.70 -9.40
CA ALA A 81 -14.46 0.26 -9.14
C ALA A 81 -15.12 -0.01 -7.78
N ASP A 82 -15.37 -1.29 -7.47
CA ASP A 82 -15.93 -1.70 -6.18
C ASP A 82 -14.95 -1.40 -5.05
N ALA A 83 -13.67 -1.79 -5.21
CA ALA A 83 -12.62 -1.54 -4.22
C ALA A 83 -12.42 -0.04 -3.96
N LYS A 84 -12.45 0.80 -4.99
CA LYS A 84 -12.32 2.26 -4.88
C LYS A 84 -13.49 2.88 -4.12
N ALA A 85 -14.70 2.39 -4.31
CA ALA A 85 -15.89 2.91 -3.63
C ALA A 85 -15.84 2.71 -2.12
N VAL A 86 -15.19 1.63 -1.65
CA VAL A 86 -15.06 1.28 -0.23
C VAL A 86 -13.64 1.44 0.32
N PHE A 87 -12.71 2.03 -0.44
CA PHE A 87 -11.31 2.15 -0.03
C PHE A 87 -11.13 2.81 1.33
N ALA A 88 -11.95 3.84 1.62
CA ALA A 88 -11.90 4.55 2.89
C ALA A 88 -12.42 3.73 4.08
N SER A 89 -13.17 2.65 3.88
CA SER A 89 -13.58 1.71 4.94
C SER A 89 -12.69 0.48 5.00
N ASP A 90 -12.15 0.05 3.85
CA ASP A 90 -11.29 -1.12 3.73
C ASP A 90 -9.88 -0.94 4.30
N PHE A 91 -9.49 0.32 4.52
CA PHE A 91 -8.21 0.66 5.13
C PHE A 91 -8.34 0.66 6.66
N GLY A 92 -7.81 -0.37 7.33
CA GLY A 92 -7.91 -0.58 8.78
C GLY A 92 -7.31 0.55 9.63
N ARG A 93 -7.77 0.72 10.87
CA ARG A 93 -7.33 1.83 11.74
C ARG A 93 -5.84 1.75 12.01
N ALA A 94 -5.27 0.55 12.22
CA ALA A 94 -3.84 0.43 12.48
C ALA A 94 -3.03 0.86 11.26
N LEU A 95 -3.47 0.46 10.06
CA LEU A 95 -2.84 0.90 8.81
C LEU A 95 -2.87 2.42 8.63
N ARG A 96 -3.97 3.08 9.05
CA ARG A 96 -4.06 4.55 9.00
C ARG A 96 -3.08 5.21 9.94
N VAL A 97 -2.91 4.67 11.15
CA VAL A 97 -2.01 5.25 12.16
C VAL A 97 -0.56 5.17 11.71
N GLU A 98 -0.18 4.08 11.03
CA GLU A 98 1.19 3.84 10.57
C GLU A 98 1.51 4.42 9.18
N LEU A 99 0.59 5.19 8.60
CA LEU A 99 0.82 5.88 7.32
C LEU A 99 2.06 6.81 7.34
N PRO A 100 2.38 7.55 8.43
CA PRO A 100 3.61 8.32 8.51
C PRO A 100 4.86 7.44 8.40
N SER A 101 4.89 6.29 9.07
CA SER A 101 5.99 5.31 9.02
C SER A 101 6.23 4.83 7.58
N ILE A 102 5.16 4.50 6.86
CA ILE A 102 5.24 4.17 5.42
C ILE A 102 5.83 5.31 4.59
N TYR A 103 5.51 6.57 4.89
CA TYR A 103 6.03 7.68 4.09
C TYR A 103 7.48 8.04 4.46
N PHE A 104 7.81 8.17 5.74
CA PHE A 104 9.08 8.76 6.16
C PHE A 104 10.19 7.74 6.45
N ASP A 105 9.85 6.51 6.82
CA ASP A 105 10.87 5.54 7.24
C ASP A 105 11.54 4.90 6.01
N ALA A 106 12.80 4.48 6.16
CA ALA A 106 13.52 3.80 5.10
C ALA A 106 12.88 2.42 4.83
N ALA A 107 12.78 2.04 3.55
CA ALA A 107 12.27 0.73 3.20
C ALA A 107 13.26 -0.39 3.64
N PRO A 108 12.77 -1.61 3.96
CA PRO A 108 11.36 -2.01 3.95
C PRO A 108 10.62 -1.61 5.23
N VAL A 109 9.32 -1.28 5.09
CA VAL A 109 8.40 -1.06 6.22
C VAL A 109 7.23 -2.03 6.09
N LEU A 110 6.90 -2.73 7.17
CA LEU A 110 5.78 -3.67 7.23
C LEU A 110 4.87 -3.27 8.38
N VAL A 111 3.59 -3.09 8.07
CA VAL A 111 2.55 -2.76 9.02
C VAL A 111 1.51 -3.87 9.01
N ASP A 112 1.18 -4.35 10.20
CA ASP A 112 0.16 -5.36 10.48
C ASP A 112 -1.04 -4.70 11.16
N ASP A 113 -2.25 -4.99 10.68
CA ASP A 113 -3.51 -4.73 11.38
C ASP A 113 -4.12 -6.06 11.85
N ALA A 114 -3.44 -6.72 12.79
CA ALA A 114 -3.83 -8.02 13.33
C ALA A 114 -5.23 -8.06 13.99
N LEU A 115 -5.84 -6.89 14.24
CA LEU A 115 -7.17 -6.75 14.83
C LEU A 115 -8.26 -6.39 13.80
N ALA A 116 -7.93 -6.39 12.52
CA ALA A 116 -8.87 -6.18 11.44
C ALA A 116 -9.93 -7.31 11.41
N THR A 117 -11.13 -7.04 11.90
CA THR A 117 -12.27 -7.98 11.82
C THR A 117 -13.20 -7.68 10.64
N ASP A 118 -13.22 -6.43 10.16
CA ASP A 118 -14.20 -5.94 9.18
C ASP A 118 -13.57 -5.14 8.03
N THR A 119 -12.24 -4.97 8.03
CA THR A 119 -11.51 -4.34 6.92
C THR A 119 -11.08 -5.38 5.90
N LYS A 120 -10.75 -4.93 4.69
CA LYS A 120 -10.28 -5.83 3.62
C LYS A 120 -8.77 -5.89 3.53
N TYR A 121 -8.06 -4.86 3.96
CA TYR A 121 -6.62 -4.85 3.96
C TYR A 121 -6.12 -4.86 5.39
N ASP A 122 -5.31 -5.87 5.70
CA ASP A 122 -4.81 -6.12 7.06
C ASP A 122 -3.27 -6.07 7.09
N ALA A 123 -2.62 -5.94 5.93
CA ALA A 123 -1.22 -5.55 5.84
C ALA A 123 -1.00 -4.36 4.91
N MET A 124 -0.01 -3.54 5.26
CA MET A 124 0.52 -2.49 4.41
C MET A 124 2.04 -2.58 4.38
N LEU A 125 2.62 -2.53 3.17
CA LEU A 125 4.05 -2.71 2.95
C LEU A 125 4.64 -1.54 2.15
N LYS A 126 5.79 -1.03 2.59
CA LYS A 126 6.66 -0.17 1.80
C LYS A 126 7.85 -0.99 1.32
N LEU A 127 8.03 -1.09 0.01
CA LEU A 127 9.06 -1.95 -0.57
C LEU A 127 10.31 -1.20 -0.99
N SER A 128 10.17 0.09 -1.33
CA SER A 128 11.24 0.95 -1.80
C SER A 128 11.19 2.30 -1.09
N ASP A 129 12.33 2.97 -1.03
CA ASP A 129 12.37 4.37 -0.60
C ASP A 129 11.54 5.25 -1.53
N ASN A 130 11.20 6.44 -1.02
CA ASN A 130 10.38 7.38 -1.76
C ASN A 130 11.10 7.81 -3.04
N THR A 131 10.38 7.81 -4.15
CA THR A 131 10.88 8.25 -5.46
C THR A 131 10.02 9.43 -5.91
N ASP A 132 10.63 10.47 -6.47
CA ASP A 132 9.95 11.69 -6.94
C ASP A 132 8.93 12.29 -5.95
N GLY A 133 9.21 12.18 -4.65
CA GLY A 133 8.36 12.73 -3.58
C GLY A 133 7.09 11.93 -3.27
N TYR A 134 6.99 10.67 -3.72
CA TYR A 134 5.95 9.75 -3.29
C TYR A 134 6.53 8.45 -2.73
N ALA A 135 5.86 7.89 -1.73
CA ALA A 135 6.05 6.52 -1.28
C ALA A 135 5.08 5.60 -2.04
N VAL A 136 5.50 4.38 -2.36
CA VAL A 136 4.60 3.34 -2.87
C VAL A 136 4.32 2.36 -1.74
N ALA A 137 3.04 2.18 -1.42
CA ALA A 137 2.58 1.19 -0.46
C ALA A 137 1.76 0.10 -1.15
N VAL A 138 1.94 -1.13 -0.70
CA VAL A 138 1.17 -2.31 -1.12
C VAL A 138 0.24 -2.69 0.01
N LEU A 139 -1.06 -2.76 -0.26
CA LEU A 139 -2.07 -3.24 0.67
C LEU A 139 -2.46 -4.66 0.29
N LEU A 140 -2.46 -5.58 1.25
CA LEU A 140 -2.79 -6.99 1.04
C LEU A 140 -3.97 -7.40 1.92
N ASN A 141 -4.83 -8.25 1.37
CA ASN A 141 -5.95 -8.82 2.11
C ASN A 141 -5.55 -10.12 2.82
N ASP A 142 -6.13 -10.35 4.01
CA ASP A 142 -6.06 -11.63 4.73
C ASP A 142 -4.65 -12.25 4.90
N PRO A 143 -3.60 -11.47 5.21
CA PRO A 143 -2.33 -12.03 5.67
C PRO A 143 -2.53 -12.70 7.04
N ASN A 144 -1.98 -13.91 7.22
CA ASN A 144 -1.98 -14.59 8.52
C ASN A 144 -0.67 -14.31 9.29
N SER A 145 -0.58 -14.67 10.58
CA SER A 145 0.63 -14.41 11.37
C SER A 145 1.92 -15.01 10.76
N SER A 146 1.82 -16.16 10.08
CA SER A 146 2.96 -16.77 9.38
C SER A 146 3.44 -15.97 8.16
N PHE A 147 2.60 -15.12 7.59
CA PHE A 147 2.99 -14.19 6.52
C PHE A 147 3.98 -13.15 7.04
N PHE A 148 3.70 -12.55 8.19
CA PHE A 148 4.59 -11.57 8.82
C PHE A 148 5.91 -12.22 9.27
N GLU A 149 5.87 -13.44 9.79
CA GLU A 149 7.08 -14.22 10.10
C GLU A 149 7.91 -14.53 8.84
N TYR A 150 7.25 -14.93 7.75
CA TYR A 150 7.91 -15.15 6.47
C TYR A 150 8.59 -13.88 5.95
N LEU A 151 7.90 -12.74 5.95
CA LEU A 151 8.49 -11.47 5.51
C LEU A 151 9.66 -11.03 6.38
N ASN A 152 9.55 -11.17 7.71
CA ASN A 152 10.65 -10.86 8.62
C ASN A 152 11.86 -11.80 8.42
N ALA A 153 11.64 -13.04 8.00
CA ALA A 153 12.70 -13.98 7.68
C ALA A 153 13.37 -13.71 6.31
N GLN A 154 12.69 -13.04 5.38
CA GLN A 154 13.13 -12.80 4.00
C GLN A 154 13.86 -11.44 3.82
N THR A 155 14.60 -10.98 4.82
CA THR A 155 15.34 -9.71 4.76
C THR A 155 16.42 -9.74 3.65
N GLY A 156 16.08 -9.29 2.44
CA GLY A 156 17.06 -9.18 1.34
C GLY A 156 16.53 -9.28 -0.10
N TYR A 157 17.22 -10.12 -0.88
CA TYR A 157 17.35 -10.10 -2.35
C TYR A 157 16.04 -10.32 -3.13
N ASP A 158 15.11 -11.13 -2.60
CA ASP A 158 13.80 -11.39 -3.25
C ASP A 158 12.91 -10.14 -3.26
N TRP A 159 13.05 -9.28 -2.25
CA TRP A 159 12.36 -7.98 -2.23
C TRP A 159 12.86 -7.05 -3.33
N LYS A 160 14.15 -7.16 -3.69
CA LYS A 160 14.80 -6.44 -4.79
C LYS A 160 14.31 -6.90 -6.16
N GLU A 161 13.95 -8.16 -6.34
CA GLU A 161 13.33 -8.63 -7.59
C GLU A 161 11.89 -8.12 -7.71
N ILE A 162 11.11 -8.20 -6.62
CA ILE A 162 9.76 -7.63 -6.57
C ILE A 162 9.80 -6.11 -6.83
N THR A 163 10.78 -5.38 -6.26
CA THR A 163 10.95 -3.93 -6.51
C THR A 163 11.62 -3.60 -7.85
N ALA A 164 12.46 -4.46 -8.43
CA ALA A 164 13.08 -4.21 -9.73
C ALA A 164 12.05 -4.24 -10.86
N ASP A 165 11.08 -5.17 -10.79
CA ASP A 165 9.93 -5.19 -11.69
C ASP A 165 9.03 -3.94 -11.49
N MET A 166 8.97 -3.38 -10.28
CA MET A 166 8.19 -2.20 -9.94
C MET A 166 8.86 -0.88 -10.32
N ASP A 167 10.18 -0.75 -10.13
CA ASP A 167 10.99 0.41 -10.50
C ASP A 167 11.01 0.59 -12.03
N ALA A 168 11.08 -0.51 -12.79
CA ALA A 168 10.95 -0.49 -14.24
C ALA A 168 9.55 -0.02 -14.70
N ALA A 169 8.47 -0.47 -14.04
CA ALA A 169 7.11 -0.05 -14.34
C ALA A 169 6.88 1.44 -14.01
N VAL A 170 7.35 1.90 -12.84
CA VAL A 170 7.23 3.30 -12.40
C VAL A 170 8.01 4.25 -13.32
N LYS A 171 9.25 3.91 -13.71
CA LYS A 171 10.03 4.71 -14.67
C LYS A 171 9.39 4.78 -16.06
N SER A 172 8.67 3.74 -16.50
CA SER A 172 7.96 3.73 -17.78
C SER A 172 6.71 4.62 -17.83
N LEU A 173 6.22 5.08 -16.68
CA LEU A 173 5.02 5.91 -16.58
C LEU A 173 5.30 7.40 -16.40
N VAL A 174 6.57 7.79 -16.27
CA VAL A 174 7.01 9.19 -16.25
C VAL A 174 7.14 9.74 -17.68
N SER A 175 7.20 8.90 -18.70
CA SER A 175 7.46 9.34 -20.08
C SER A 175 6.23 9.69 -20.93
N ASP A 176 4.99 9.42 -20.49
CA ASP A 176 3.80 9.52 -21.37
C ASP A 176 2.64 10.38 -20.85
N VAL A 177 2.80 11.09 -19.73
CA VAL A 177 1.80 12.06 -19.29
C VAL A 177 2.43 13.44 -19.19
N ASP A 178 2.56 14.06 -20.37
CA ASP A 178 2.42 15.52 -20.51
C ASP A 178 1.10 15.90 -19.82
N LEU A 179 1.21 16.50 -18.64
CA LEU A 179 0.09 17.10 -17.93
C LEU A 179 -0.29 18.39 -18.66
N ILE A 180 -1.19 18.27 -19.64
CA ILE A 180 -2.07 19.36 -20.11
C ILE A 180 -3.36 19.32 -19.30
#